data_AF-A0AAD5C865-F1
#
_entry.id   AF-A0AAD5C865-F1
#
_cell.length_a   1.000
_cell.length_b   1.000
_cell.length_c   1.000
_cell.angle_alpha   90.00
_cell.angle_beta   90.00
_cell.angle_gamma   90.00
#
_symmetry.space_group_name_H-M   'P 1'
#
loop_
_entity.id
_entity.type
_entity.pdbx_description
1 polymer ?
#
loop_
_entity_poly.entity_id
_entity_poly.type
_entity_poly.pdbx_seq_one_letter_code
_entity_poly.pdbx_strand_id
1 'polypeptide(L)'
;MYYNNNLKVCLNQIYKNKLSYGFLLVQGTIETWKKNNETMHYYFEKNDTTCYSYDVFSTIAYHKQLVNRNCQVLIISGDHDMTFPYVGTEEWIKSLNVPIETPWNPWFVDSQVA
;
A
#
# COMPACT_ATOMS: atom_id res chain seq x y z
N MET A 1 -4.94 10.19 -10.98
CA MET A 1 -5.81 9.00 -10.82
C MET A 1 -6.49 8.61 -12.12
N TYR A 2 -5.92 7.63 -12.82
CA TYR A 2 -6.51 7.03 -14.00
C TYR A 2 -7.57 6.03 -13.57
N TYR A 3 -8.77 6.11 -14.14
CA TYR A 3 -9.87 5.22 -13.80
C TYR A 3 -9.82 4.03 -14.75
N ASN A 4 -9.82 2.83 -14.20
CA ASN A 4 -10.16 1.60 -14.89
C ASN A 4 -11.21 0.92 -14.02
N ASN A 5 -12.26 0.34 -14.57
CA ASN A 5 -13.30 -0.35 -13.80
C ASN A 5 -12.73 -1.53 -12.97
N ASN A 6 -11.51 -1.96 -13.27
CA ASN A 6 -10.70 -2.92 -12.48
C ASN A 6 -9.68 -2.26 -11.53
N LEU A 7 -9.45 -0.95 -11.60
CA LEU A 7 -8.61 -0.19 -10.68
C LEU A 7 -9.33 1.09 -10.23
N LYS A 8 -10.08 0.98 -9.14
CA LYS A 8 -10.63 2.12 -8.41
C LYS A 8 -9.77 2.31 -7.21
N VAL A 9 -9.05 3.44 -7.03
CA VAL A 9 -7.86 3.49 -6.17
C VAL A 9 -7.73 4.20 -4.75
N CYS A 10 -7.70 3.48 -3.54
CA CYS A 10 -7.29 3.61 -2.05
C CYS A 10 -6.07 2.74 -1.54
N LEU A 11 -4.86 3.31 -1.44
CA LEU A 11 -3.70 2.72 -0.78
C LEU A 11 -3.39 3.63 0.40
N ASN A 12 -4.12 3.43 1.49
CA ASN A 12 -3.42 3.50 2.74
C ASN A 12 -2.73 2.14 2.90
N GLN A 13 -1.46 2.09 2.46
CA GLN A 13 -0.40 1.18 2.93
C GLN A 13 0.00 0.00 2.02
N ILE A 14 0.92 0.24 1.07
CA ILE A 14 1.75 -0.83 0.43
C ILE A 14 3.24 -0.78 0.82
N TYR A 15 3.67 0.17 1.65
CA TYR A 15 4.93 0.03 2.40
C TYR A 15 4.78 -0.78 3.70
N LYS A 16 3.56 -1.31 3.94
CA LYS A 16 3.28 -2.28 5.00
C LYS A 16 2.98 -3.66 4.41
N ASN A 17 3.79 -4.13 3.46
CA ASN A 17 3.70 -5.55 3.09
C ASN A 17 3.98 -6.37 4.34
N LYS A 18 2.92 -7.02 4.83
CA LYS A 18 2.79 -7.63 6.16
C LYS A 18 2.78 -6.64 7.35
N LEU A 19 1.88 -5.66 7.36
CA LEU A 19 1.01 -5.56 8.55
C LEU A 19 -0.08 -6.63 8.43
N SER A 20 0.32 -7.90 8.49
CA SER A 20 -0.58 -8.84 9.12
C SER A 20 -0.63 -8.35 10.56
N TYR A 21 -1.77 -7.83 10.99
CA TYR A 21 -2.12 -7.86 12.41
C TYR A 21 -2.19 -9.34 12.79
N GLY A 22 -1.04 -10.00 12.85
CA GLY A 22 -0.87 -11.28 13.48
C GLY A 22 -0.99 -10.99 14.96
N PHE A 23 -2.23 -10.95 15.43
CA PHE A 23 -2.53 -11.11 16.84
C PHE A 23 -1.92 -12.44 17.28
N LEU A 24 -0.69 -12.40 17.79
CA LEU A 24 -0.16 -13.46 18.65
C LEU A 24 -0.91 -13.34 19.99
N LEU A 25 -2.19 -13.69 19.99
CA LEU A 25 -2.95 -13.90 21.21
C LEU A 25 -2.60 -15.31 21.70
N VAL A 26 -1.43 -15.45 22.30
CA VAL A 26 -1.15 -16.57 23.19
C VAL A 26 -1.94 -16.29 24.47
N GLN A 27 -2.78 -17.25 24.89
CA GLN A 27 -3.55 -17.15 26.13
C GLN A 27 -2.58 -17.01 27.31
N GLY A 28 -2.45 -15.79 27.86
CA GLY A 28 -1.60 -15.51 29.03
C GLY A 28 -0.80 -14.20 29.01
N THR A 29 -0.67 -13.53 27.85
CA THR A 29 0.10 -12.27 27.77
C THR A 29 -0.81 -11.06 28.04
N ILE A 30 -0.97 -10.68 29.30
CA ILE A 30 -1.58 -9.39 29.68
C ILE A 30 -0.47 -8.33 29.59
N GLU A 31 -0.17 -7.86 28.39
CA GLU A 31 0.67 -6.68 28.20
C GLU A 31 -0.19 -5.46 27.87
N THR A 32 0.28 -4.28 28.28
CA THR A 32 -0.34 -3.00 27.93
C THR A 32 -0.30 -2.81 26.42
N TRP A 33 -1.43 -2.38 25.84
CA TRP A 33 -1.50 -2.05 24.42
C TRP A 33 -0.44 -1.01 24.05
N LYS A 34 0.47 -1.39 23.16
CA LYS A 34 1.42 -0.46 22.54
C LYS A 34 1.00 -0.23 21.10
N LYS A 35 0.98 1.05 20.68
CA LYS A 35 0.61 1.44 19.31
C LYS A 35 1.53 0.78 18.28
N ASN A 36 2.84 0.79 18.53
CA ASN A 36 3.86 0.21 17.68
C ASN A 36 4.83 -0.62 18.53
N ASN A 37 5.38 -1.69 17.96
CA ASN A 37 6.50 -2.41 18.54
C ASN A 37 7.82 -1.84 18.01
N GLU A 38 8.60 -1.21 18.88
CA GLU A 38 9.88 -0.56 18.51
C GLU A 38 10.95 -1.55 18.04
N THR A 39 10.86 -2.83 18.43
CA THR A 39 11.79 -3.87 17.96
C THR A 39 11.59 -4.24 16.48
N MET A 40 10.44 -3.88 15.90
CA MET A 40 10.07 -4.18 14.50
C MET A 40 10.22 -2.96 13.57
N HIS A 41 11.10 -2.02 13.91
CA HIS A 41 11.31 -0.83 13.09
C HIS A 41 12.12 -1.16 11.82
N TYR A 42 11.67 -0.66 10.67
CA TYR A 42 12.42 -0.72 9.41
C TYR A 42 13.63 0.20 9.47
N TYR A 43 14.79 -0.31 9.07
CA TYR A 43 15.99 0.49 8.89
C TYR A 43 16.49 0.26 7.46
N PHE A 44 16.79 1.36 6.78
CA PHE A 44 17.41 1.32 5.46
C PHE A 44 18.69 0.46 5.53
N GLU A 45 18.89 -0.44 4.56
CA GLU A 45 20.02 -1.38 4.47
C GLU A 45 20.10 -2.50 5.53
N LYS A 46 19.08 -2.70 6.36
CA LYS A 46 19.02 -3.86 7.27
C LYS A 46 18.42 -5.08 6.56
N ASN A 47 19.09 -6.23 6.66
CA ASN A 47 18.66 -7.47 5.99
C ASN A 47 17.36 -8.05 6.56
N ASP A 48 17.24 -8.19 7.89
CA ASP A 48 16.06 -8.73 8.58
C ASP A 48 16.00 -8.20 10.02
N THR A 49 14.84 -8.32 10.69
CA THR A 49 14.72 -8.22 12.16
C THR A 49 14.56 -9.62 12.77
N THR A 50 14.55 -9.73 14.10
CA THR A 50 14.25 -11.01 14.78
C THR A 50 12.86 -11.57 14.47
N CYS A 51 11.93 -10.71 14.03
CA CYS A 51 10.52 -11.05 13.89
C CYS A 51 9.99 -10.92 12.44
N TYR A 52 10.77 -10.32 11.54
CA TYR A 52 10.34 -9.97 10.19
C TYR A 52 11.50 -10.06 9.20
N SER A 53 11.24 -10.67 8.04
CA SER A 53 12.21 -10.75 6.95
C SER A 53 11.90 -9.76 5.84
N TYR A 54 12.91 -9.05 5.33
CA TYR A 54 12.78 -8.07 4.24
C TYR A 54 13.03 -8.74 2.87
N ASP A 55 12.25 -9.76 2.54
CA ASP A 55 12.40 -10.58 1.33
C ASP A 55 11.59 -10.10 0.11
N VAL A 56 10.71 -9.11 0.30
CA VAL A 56 9.88 -8.52 -0.77
C VAL A 56 10.35 -7.12 -1.14
N PHE A 57 11.19 -7.04 -2.17
CA PHE A 57 11.73 -5.76 -2.68
C PHE A 57 10.79 -5.04 -3.66
N SER A 58 9.85 -5.76 -4.29
CA SER A 58 8.89 -5.18 -5.22
C SER A 58 7.59 -5.95 -5.22
N THR A 59 6.48 -5.22 -5.31
CA THR A 59 5.13 -5.78 -5.39
C THR A 59 4.56 -5.82 -6.80
N ILE A 60 5.30 -5.32 -7.80
CA ILE A 60 4.80 -5.16 -9.19
C ILE A 60 4.37 -6.50 -9.77
N ALA A 61 5.18 -7.56 -9.61
CA ALA A 61 4.87 -8.88 -10.15
C ALA A 61 3.57 -9.46 -9.57
N TYR A 62 3.36 -9.30 -8.26
CA TYR A 62 2.14 -9.76 -7.58
C TYR A 62 0.91 -8.98 -8.05
N HIS A 63 1.04 -7.66 -8.23
CA HIS A 63 -0.08 -6.84 -8.70
C HIS A 63 -0.45 -7.12 -10.16
N LYS A 64 0.52 -7.42 -11.02
CA LYS A 64 0.24 -7.92 -12.38
C LYS A 64 -0.58 -9.22 -12.36
N GLN A 65 -0.27 -10.14 -11.44
CA GLN A 65 -1.06 -11.36 -11.28
C GLN A 65 -2.49 -11.08 -10.81
N LEU A 66 -2.69 -10.12 -9.91
CA LEU A 66 -4.02 -9.73 -9.44
C LEU A 66 -4.85 -9.06 -10.54
N VAL A 67 -4.23 -8.20 -11.34
CA VAL A 67 -4.87 -7.58 -12.52
C VAL A 67 -5.33 -8.66 -13.51
N ASN A 68 -4.48 -9.66 -13.78
CA ASN A 68 -4.84 -10.78 -14.67
C ASN A 68 -5.98 -11.66 -14.15
N ARG A 69 -6.32 -11.56 -12.85
CA ARG A 69 -7.44 -12.28 -12.22
C ARG A 69 -8.73 -11.44 -12.16
N ASN A 70 -8.76 -10.29 -12.82
CA ASN A 70 -9.87 -9.34 -12.81
C ASN A 70 -10.25 -8.87 -11.38
N CYS A 71 -9.27 -8.76 -10.48
CA CYS A 71 -9.51 -8.18 -9.16
C CYS A 71 -9.73 -6.66 -9.28
N GLN A 72 -10.74 -6.14 -8.59
CA GLN A 72 -10.96 -4.70 -8.46
C GLN A 72 -10.06 -4.14 -7.34
N VAL A 73 -9.15 -3.23 -7.67
CA VAL A 73 -8.12 -2.76 -6.74
C VAL A 73 -8.20 -1.27 -6.46
N LEU A 74 -8.00 -0.87 -5.19
CA LEU A 74 -7.89 0.53 -4.74
C LEU A 74 -6.45 0.98 -4.23
N ILE A 75 -5.84 2.08 -4.79
CA ILE A 75 -4.62 2.97 -4.63
C ILE A 75 -4.81 4.57 -4.58
N ILE A 76 -5.27 5.16 -3.47
CA ILE A 76 -5.29 6.61 -3.15
C ILE A 76 -3.90 6.93 -2.60
N SER A 77 -3.35 8.08 -2.98
CA SER A 77 -2.19 8.67 -2.32
C SER A 77 -2.53 10.10 -1.91
N GLY A 78 -2.05 10.52 -0.74
CA GLY A 78 -2.18 11.91 -0.31
C GLY A 78 -1.13 12.77 -1.01
N ASP A 79 -1.54 13.94 -1.50
CA ASP A 79 -0.68 14.88 -2.23
C ASP A 79 0.36 15.57 -1.33
N HIS A 80 0.10 15.64 -0.02
CA HIS A 80 0.98 16.23 0.98
C HIS A 80 1.85 15.21 1.75
N ASP A 81 1.83 13.92 1.40
CA ASP A 81 2.73 12.93 2.01
C ASP A 81 4.15 13.08 1.46
N MET A 82 5.09 13.54 2.29
CA MET A 82 6.51 13.66 1.92
C MET A 82 7.31 12.37 2.10
N THR A 83 6.80 11.41 2.90
CA THR A 83 7.48 10.12 3.11
C THR A 83 7.25 9.20 1.92
N PHE A 84 6.02 9.17 1.43
CA PHE A 84 5.61 8.38 0.27
C PHE A 84 4.82 9.23 -0.73
N PRO A 85 5.51 10.07 -1.51
CA PRO A 85 4.85 11.04 -2.37
C PRO A 85 4.07 10.37 -3.50
N TYR A 86 2.95 11.00 -3.88
CA TYR A 86 2.04 10.46 -4.89
C TYR A 86 2.71 10.18 -6.24
N VAL A 87 3.75 10.95 -6.60
CA VAL A 87 4.52 10.74 -7.85
C VAL A 87 5.16 9.35 -7.91
N GLY A 88 5.62 8.81 -6.77
CA GLY A 88 6.16 7.45 -6.71
C GLY A 88 5.08 6.40 -6.92
N THR A 89 3.87 6.65 -6.42
CA THR A 89 2.70 5.80 -6.66
C THR A 89 2.28 5.86 -8.13
N GLU A 90 2.32 7.04 -8.76
CA GLU A 90 2.01 7.22 -10.18
C GLU A 90 2.96 6.41 -11.08
N GLU A 91 4.27 6.53 -10.86
CA GLU A 91 5.28 5.76 -11.59
C GLU A 91 5.13 4.24 -11.36
N TRP A 92 4.83 3.83 -10.12
CA TRP A 92 4.54 2.43 -9.83
C TRP A 92 3.31 1.91 -10.60
N ILE A 93 2.23 2.70 -10.70
CA ILE A 93 1.04 2.33 -11.50
C ILE A 93 1.40 2.21 -12.99
N LYS A 94 2.18 3.16 -13.54
CA LYS A 94 2.64 3.10 -14.94
C LYS A 94 3.41 1.81 -15.22
N SER A 95 4.22 1.33 -14.26
CA SER A 95 4.98 0.08 -14.38
C SER A 95 4.12 -1.20 -14.50
N LEU A 96 2.86 -1.14 -14.07
CA LEU A 96 1.91 -2.25 -14.23
C LEU A 96 1.50 -2.45 -15.69
N ASN A 97 1.67 -1.42 -16.54
CA ASN A 97 1.32 -1.44 -17.97
C ASN A 97 -0.14 -1.84 -18.22
N VAL A 98 -1.05 -1.27 -17.43
CA VAL A 98 -2.51 -1.46 -17.58
C VAL A 98 -3.09 -0.42 -18.52
N PRO A 99 -4.10 -0.76 -19.34
CA PRO A 99 -4.74 0.22 -20.21
C PRO A 99 -5.50 1.26 -19.39
N ILE A 100 -5.41 2.52 -19.84
CA ILE A 100 -6.17 3.64 -19.29
C ILE A 100 -7.56 3.61 -19.92
N GLU A 101 -8.59 3.38 -19.10
CA GLU A 101 -9.99 3.41 -19.57
C GLU A 101 -10.53 4.84 -19.56
N THR A 102 -10.29 5.59 -18.48
CA THR A 102 -10.64 7.01 -18.40
C THR A 102 -9.42 7.83 -18.02
N PRO A 103 -9.16 8.96 -18.71
CA PRO A 103 -8.14 9.91 -18.28
C PRO A 103 -8.43 10.47 -16.88
N TRP A 104 -7.41 11.07 -16.28
CA TRP A 104 -7.56 11.70 -14.98
C TRP A 104 -8.65 12.78 -15.00
N ASN A 105 -9.48 12.77 -13.97
CA ASN A 105 -10.47 13.80 -13.72
C ASN A 105 -10.50 14.11 -12.21
N PRO A 106 -10.78 15.38 -11.83
CA PRO A 106 -11.06 15.70 -10.45
C PRO A 106 -12.34 14.99 -9.99
N TRP A 107 -12.37 14.64 -8.71
CA TRP A 107 -13.57 14.14 -8.04
C TRP A 107 -14.01 15.17 -7.00
N PHE A 108 -15.32 15.27 -6.79
CA PHE A 108 -15.90 16.32 -5.96
C PHE A 108 -16.64 15.72 -4.77
N VAL A 109 -16.46 16.34 -3.60
CA VAL A 109 -17.23 16.11 -2.38
C VAL A 109 -17.73 17.47 -1.91
N ASP A 110 -19.04 17.62 -1.72
CA ASP A 110 -19.65 18.88 -1.26
C ASP A 110 -19.21 20.11 -2.09
N SER A 111 -19.12 19.93 -3.42
CA SER A 111 -18.67 20.96 -4.38
C SER A 111 -17.20 21.40 -4.23
N GLN A 112 -16.39 20.66 -3.47
CA GLN A 112 -14.95 20.87 -3.35
C GLN A 112 -14.21 19.74 -4.06
N VAL A 113 -13.06 20.05 -4.68
CA VAL A 113 -12.14 19.02 -5.14
C VAL A 113 -11.55 18.36 -3.90
N ALA A 114 -11.65 17.03 -3.85
CA ALA A 114 -11.25 16.24 -2.70
C ALA A 114 -9.90 15.54 -2.89
#